data_AF-A0A7C5F2R3-F1
#
_entry.id   AF-A0A7C5F2R3-F1
#
_cell.length_a   1.000
_cell.length_b   1.000
_cell.length_c   1.000
_cell.angle_alpha   90.00
_cell.angle_beta   90.00
_cell.angle_gamma   90.00
#
_symmetry.space_group_name_H-M   'P 1'
#
loop_
_entity.id
_entity.type
_entity.pdbx_description
1 polymer ?
#
loop_
_entity_poly.entity_id
_entity_poly.type
_entity_poly.pdbx_seq_one_letter_code
_entity_poly.pdbx_strand_id
1 'polypeptide(L)'
;MAGKRPVFTENFSTNLTDIEAFLGAEGRTAFQRLLNRLFDETIPTLCRFPGSGRSFLDRTIKSSKAEALTRNLRRLLKKGDSLREFIMDDHLVLYLTRQDRIVFLAIKHHRQLSFDLKHFWQRE
;
A
#
# COMPACT_ATOMS: atom_id res chain seq x y z
N MET A 1 14.23 -4.49 -21.06
CA MET A 1 13.76 -3.32 -20.29
C MET A 1 14.06 -3.59 -18.82
N ALA A 2 15.01 -2.86 -18.23
CA ALA A 2 15.27 -2.99 -16.79
C ALA A 2 14.03 -2.51 -16.02
N GLY A 3 13.55 -3.31 -15.07
CA GLY A 3 12.43 -2.93 -14.21
C GLY A 3 12.77 -1.71 -13.35
N LYS A 4 11.76 -0.95 -12.93
CA LYS A 4 11.96 0.19 -12.02
C LYS A 4 12.47 -0.28 -10.67
N ARG A 5 13.35 0.51 -10.03
CA ARG A 5 13.90 0.15 -8.71
C ARG A 5 12.81 0.27 -7.62
N PRO A 6 12.58 -0.75 -6.77
CA PRO A 6 11.68 -0.64 -5.64
C PRO A 6 12.30 0.20 -4.52
N VAL A 7 11.49 1.04 -3.88
CA VAL A 7 11.82 1.80 -2.67
C VAL A 7 10.68 1.64 -1.68
N PHE A 8 10.99 1.30 -0.43
CA PHE A 8 10.00 1.13 0.63
C PHE A 8 10.05 2.31 1.59
N THR A 9 8.90 2.87 1.93
CA THR A 9 8.81 3.87 3.00
C THR A 9 8.85 3.20 4.36
N GLU A 10 9.18 3.96 5.40
CA GLU A 10 9.05 3.52 6.78
C GLU A 10 7.63 3.06 7.09
N ASN A 11 6.61 3.79 6.62
CA ASN A 11 5.22 3.39 6.75
C ASN A 11 4.95 2.00 6.15
N PHE A 12 5.48 1.69 4.97
CA PHE A 12 5.32 0.37 4.38
C PHE A 12 5.88 -0.74 5.27
N SER A 13 7.05 -0.52 5.87
CA SER A 13 7.66 -1.46 6.82
C SER A 13 6.84 -1.59 8.10
N THR A 14 6.38 -0.48 8.69
CA THR A 14 5.52 -0.49 9.88
C THR A 14 4.21 -1.26 9.63
N ASN A 15 3.61 -1.07 8.47
CA ASN A 15 2.41 -1.80 8.06
C ASN A 15 2.63 -3.32 8.03
N LEU A 16 3.81 -3.81 7.61
CA LEU A 16 4.12 -5.25 7.64
C LEU A 16 4.25 -5.77 9.07
N THR A 17 4.94 -5.03 9.94
CA THR A 17 5.05 -5.35 11.37
C THR A 17 3.66 -5.41 12.03
N ASP A 18 2.78 -4.47 11.69
CA ASP A 18 1.40 -4.44 12.19
C ASP A 18 0.58 -5.66 11.75
N ILE A 19 0.79 -6.13 10.51
CA ILE A 19 0.14 -7.34 9.98
C ILE A 19 0.68 -8.58 10.72
N GLU A 20 1.98 -8.69 10.94
CA GLU A 20 2.58 -9.79 11.69
C GLU A 20 2.04 -9.86 13.12
N ALA A 21 2.04 -8.72 13.81
CA ALA A 21 1.53 -8.63 15.18
C ALA A 21 0.04 -8.99 15.27
N PHE A 22 -0.76 -8.63 14.27
CA PHE A 22 -2.18 -8.98 14.20
C PHE A 22 -2.42 -10.47 14.00
N LEU A 23 -1.63 -11.09 13.11
CA LEU A 23 -1.74 -12.52 12.82
C LEU A 23 -1.33 -13.39 14.01
N GLY A 24 -0.50 -12.86 14.92
CA GLY A 24 -0.07 -13.56 16.12
C GLY A 24 0.71 -14.86 15.80
N ALA A 25 0.87 -15.71 16.80
CA ALA A 25 1.66 -16.95 16.65
C ALA A 25 1.04 -17.93 15.65
N GLU A 26 -0.29 -18.04 15.63
CA GLU A 26 -1.03 -18.98 14.77
C GLU A 26 -0.98 -18.57 13.28
N GLY A 27 -0.83 -17.28 13.00
CA GLY A 27 -0.79 -16.75 11.63
C GLY A 27 0.61 -16.66 11.02
N ARG A 28 1.67 -17.18 11.67
CA ARG A 28 3.06 -17.11 11.17
C ARG A 28 3.20 -17.67 9.75
N THR A 29 2.58 -18.81 9.46
CA THR A 29 2.63 -19.42 8.12
C THR A 29 1.91 -18.55 7.07
N ALA A 30 0.80 -17.92 7.45
CA ALA A 30 0.09 -16.99 6.58
C ALA A 30 0.93 -15.73 6.29
N PHE A 31 1.62 -15.20 7.32
CA PHE A 31 2.53 -14.08 7.15
C PHE A 31 3.72 -14.41 6.24
N GLN A 32 4.33 -15.59 6.39
CA GLN A 32 5.40 -16.01 5.50
C GLN A 32 4.93 -16.15 4.04
N ARG A 33 3.73 -16.70 3.82
CA ARG A 33 3.13 -16.77 2.48
C ARG A 33 2.89 -15.39 1.89
N LEU A 34 2.42 -14.44 2.71
CA LEU A 34 2.27 -13.04 2.31
C LEU A 34 3.61 -12.45 1.85
N LEU A 35 4.68 -12.62 2.64
CA LEU A 35 6.01 -12.10 2.30
C LEU A 35 6.53 -12.70 1.01
N ASN A 36 6.49 -14.03 0.87
CA ASN A 36 6.94 -14.71 -0.35
C ASN A 36 6.18 -14.18 -1.58
N ARG A 37 4.84 -14.13 -1.51
CA ARG A 37 4.02 -13.61 -2.61
C ARG A 37 4.34 -12.15 -2.93
N LEU A 38 4.53 -11.33 -1.90
CA LEU A 38 4.80 -9.90 -2.04
C LEU A 38 6.17 -9.64 -2.70
N PHE A 39 7.23 -10.26 -2.19
CA PHE A 39 8.61 -10.00 -2.61
C PHE A 39 9.05 -10.81 -3.83
N ASP A 40 8.55 -12.03 -4.00
CA ASP A 40 8.97 -12.90 -5.10
C ASP A 40 8.13 -12.69 -6.36
N GLU A 41 6.88 -12.22 -6.22
CA GLU A 41 5.95 -12.11 -7.36
C GLU A 41 5.44 -10.68 -7.57
N THR A 42 4.81 -10.08 -6.56
CA THR A 42 4.09 -8.82 -6.72
C THR A 42 5.02 -7.63 -6.95
N ILE A 43 6.04 -7.45 -6.11
CA ILE A 43 7.00 -6.35 -6.27
C ILE A 43 7.76 -6.46 -7.60
N PRO A 44 8.33 -7.61 -8.01
CA PRO A 44 8.96 -7.76 -9.31
C PRO A 44 8.01 -7.46 -10.47
N THR A 45 6.76 -7.93 -10.38
CA THR A 45 5.73 -7.66 -11.39
C THR A 45 5.42 -6.17 -11.51
N LEU A 46 5.24 -5.47 -10.39
CA LEU A 46 4.97 -4.03 -10.38
C LEU A 46 6.17 -3.22 -10.87
N CYS A 47 7.39 -3.62 -10.50
CA CYS A 47 8.63 -3.03 -11.00
C CYS A 47 8.75 -3.14 -12.53
N ARG A 48 8.32 -4.26 -13.11
CA ARG A 48 8.33 -4.48 -14.56
C ARG A 48 7.15 -3.80 -15.26
N PHE A 49 5.97 -3.81 -14.64
CA PHE A 49 4.73 -3.26 -15.17
C PHE A 49 4.07 -2.29 -14.18
N PRO A 50 4.60 -1.07 -14.04
CA PRO A 50 4.11 -0.10 -13.04
C PRO A 50 2.65 0.30 -13.25
N GLY A 51 2.15 0.16 -14.48
CA GLY A 51 0.78 0.47 -14.88
C GLY A 51 -0.27 -0.56 -14.47
N SER A 52 0.12 -1.73 -13.94
CA SER A 52 -0.83 -2.81 -13.60
C SER A 52 -1.79 -2.48 -12.45
N GLY A 53 -1.42 -1.57 -11.56
CA GLY A 53 -2.30 -1.08 -10.50
C GLY A 53 -3.28 -0.01 -11.00
N ARG A 54 -4.42 0.10 -10.31
CA ARG A 54 -5.46 1.09 -10.61
C ARG A 54 -5.04 2.48 -10.15
N SER A 55 -5.45 3.51 -10.86
CA SER A 55 -5.23 4.90 -10.42
C SER A 55 -6.01 5.17 -9.14
N PHE A 56 -5.31 5.55 -8.07
CA PHE A 56 -5.94 5.79 -6.77
C PHE A 56 -6.82 7.06 -6.79
N LEU A 57 -6.42 8.05 -7.59
CA LEU A 57 -7.04 9.39 -7.62
C LEU A 57 -8.26 9.51 -8.54
N ASP A 58 -8.59 8.45 -9.29
CA ASP A 58 -9.71 8.44 -10.23
C ASP A 58 -11.04 8.04 -9.55
N ARG A 59 -11.00 7.68 -8.27
CA ARG A 59 -12.19 7.32 -7.50
C ARG A 59 -13.08 8.55 -7.27
N THR A 60 -14.40 8.37 -7.40
CA THR A 60 -15.37 9.42 -7.06
C THR A 60 -15.35 9.69 -5.56
N ILE A 61 -14.91 10.89 -5.18
CA ILE A 61 -14.90 11.33 -3.78
C ILE A 61 -16.23 12.00 -3.48
N LYS A 62 -16.94 11.53 -2.45
CA LYS A 62 -18.25 12.06 -2.03
C LYS A 62 -18.21 12.81 -0.70
N SER A 63 -17.02 12.95 -0.09
CA SER A 63 -16.84 13.59 1.21
C SER A 63 -15.94 14.81 1.07
N SER A 64 -16.38 15.94 1.63
CA SER A 64 -15.63 17.21 1.62
C SER A 64 -14.25 17.07 2.28
N LYS A 65 -14.13 16.27 3.35
CA LYS A 65 -12.84 15.96 3.99
C LYS A 65 -11.91 15.21 3.05
N ALA A 66 -12.44 14.19 2.37
CA ALA A 66 -11.65 13.40 1.41
C ALA A 66 -11.24 14.23 0.19
N GLU A 67 -12.07 15.19 -0.25
CA GLU A 67 -11.72 16.13 -1.31
C GLU A 67 -10.55 17.02 -0.90
N ALA A 68 -10.59 17.59 0.31
CA ALA A 68 -9.51 18.44 0.83
C ALA A 68 -8.18 17.67 0.93
N LEU A 69 -8.22 16.44 1.48
CA LEU A 69 -7.05 15.57 1.54
C LEU A 69 -6.52 15.24 0.15
N THR A 70 -7.41 14.96 -0.81
CA THR A 70 -7.01 14.65 -2.18
C THR A 70 -6.38 15.86 -2.89
N ARG A 71 -6.90 17.07 -2.65
CA ARG A 71 -6.28 18.31 -3.16
C ARG A 71 -4.86 18.49 -2.61
N ASN A 72 -4.66 18.27 -1.31
CA ASN A 72 -3.33 18.34 -0.71
C ASN A 72 -2.40 17.27 -1.28
N LEU A 73 -2.89 16.04 -1.44
CA LEU A 73 -2.12 14.95 -2.04
C LEU A 73 -1.69 15.27 -3.48
N ARG A 74 -2.57 15.83 -4.30
CA ARG A 74 -2.24 16.27 -5.67
C ARG A 74 -1.14 17.33 -5.71
N ARG A 75 -1.03 18.20 -4.69
CA ARG A 75 0.06 19.19 -4.60
C ARG A 75 1.42 18.56 -4.30
N LEU A 76 1.44 17.41 -3.63
CA LEU A 76 2.67 16.66 -3.32
C LEU A 76 3.17 15.80 -4.49
N LEU A 77 2.31 15.56 -5.48
CA LEU A 77 2.64 14.82 -6.70
C LEU A 77 3.24 15.78 -7.74
N LYS A 78 4.40 15.41 -8.28
CA LYS A 78 5.05 16.07 -9.41
C LYS A 78 4.44 15.59 -10.74
N LYS A 79 4.73 16.32 -11.81
CA LYS A 79 4.28 15.97 -13.16
C LYS A 79 4.88 14.62 -13.58
N GLY A 80 4.03 13.69 -14.04
CA GLY A 80 4.43 12.33 -14.45
C GLY A 80 4.36 11.29 -13.33
N ASP A 81 4.03 11.72 -12.12
CA ASP A 81 3.80 10.84 -10.99
C ASP A 81 2.44 10.17 -11.07
N SER A 82 2.37 8.89 -10.70
CA SER A 82 1.12 8.15 -10.68
C SER A 82 0.98 7.36 -9.39
N LEU A 83 0.04 7.80 -8.54
CA LEU A 83 -0.34 7.10 -7.33
C LEU A 83 -1.32 5.98 -7.69
N ARG A 84 -0.96 4.76 -7.34
CA ARG A 84 -1.67 3.55 -7.75
C ARG A 84 -1.88 2.60 -6.60
N GLU A 85 -2.94 1.81 -6.72
CA GLU A 85 -3.27 0.73 -5.81
C GLU A 85 -3.25 -0.60 -6.55
N PHE A 86 -2.72 -1.63 -5.92
CA PHE A 86 -2.71 -3.00 -6.42
C PHE A 86 -3.32 -3.91 -5.37
N ILE A 87 -4.25 -4.78 -5.79
CA ILE A 87 -4.89 -5.76 -4.92
C ILE A 87 -4.16 -7.08 -5.13
N MET A 88 -3.63 -7.62 -4.04
CA MET A 88 -2.92 -8.89 -3.96
C MET A 88 -3.62 -9.75 -2.91
N ASP A 89 -4.41 -10.72 -3.37
CA ASP A 89 -5.26 -11.56 -2.51
C ASP A 89 -6.12 -10.67 -1.59
N ASP A 90 -5.88 -10.77 -0.28
CA ASP A 90 -6.59 -10.03 0.76
C ASP A 90 -5.94 -8.68 1.12
N HIS A 91 -4.87 -8.29 0.42
CA HIS A 91 -4.06 -7.11 0.72
C HIS A 91 -4.13 -6.07 -0.39
N LEU A 92 -4.13 -4.81 0.00
CA LEU A 92 -4.02 -3.66 -0.87
C LEU A 92 -2.63 -3.04 -0.68
N VAL A 93 -1.90 -2.91 -1.78
CA VAL A 93 -0.61 -2.22 -1.84
C VAL A 93 -0.80 -0.86 -2.49
N LEU A 94 -0.50 0.21 -1.75
CA LEU A 94 -0.46 1.57 -2.27
C LEU A 94 0.98 1.88 -2.68
N TYR A 95 1.18 2.27 -3.93
CA TYR A 95 2.49 2.57 -4.47
C TYR A 95 2.46 3.77 -5.42
N LEU A 96 3.61 4.40 -5.56
CA LEU A 96 3.80 5.60 -6.33
C LEU A 96 4.81 5.34 -7.43
N THR A 97 4.37 5.51 -8.67
CA THR A 97 5.22 5.36 -9.84
C THR A 97 5.91 6.70 -10.12
N ARG A 98 7.25 6.68 -10.11
CA ARG A 98 8.14 7.77 -10.53
C ARG A 98 8.84 7.35 -11.83
N GLN A 99 9.63 8.22 -12.46
CA GLN A 99 10.30 7.90 -13.73
C GLN A 99 11.21 6.66 -13.62
N ASP A 100 12.09 6.63 -12.61
CA ASP A 100 13.15 5.63 -12.42
C ASP A 100 12.84 4.55 -11.35
N ARG A 101 11.86 4.82 -10.48
CA ARG A 101 11.60 4.01 -9.29
C ARG A 101 10.11 3.83 -9.03
N ILE A 102 9.79 2.84 -8.22
CA ILE A 102 8.49 2.65 -7.60
C ILE A 102 8.65 2.79 -6.11
N VAL A 103 7.88 3.68 -5.50
CA VAL A 103 7.87 3.89 -4.06
C VAL A 103 6.65 3.20 -3.47
N PHE A 104 6.86 2.13 -2.74
CA PHE A 104 5.82 1.43 -1.98
C PHE A 104 5.53 2.22 -0.70
N LEU A 105 4.30 2.70 -0.58
CA LEU A 105 3.87 3.64 0.46
C LEU A 105 3.20 2.94 1.64
N ALA A 106 2.34 1.96 1.36
CA ALA A 106 1.61 1.22 2.38
C ALA A 106 1.15 -0.15 1.85
N ILE A 107 0.97 -1.10 2.76
CA ILE A 107 0.27 -2.37 2.54
C ILE A 107 -0.78 -2.55 3.63
N LYS A 108 -2.02 -2.81 3.28
CA LYS A 108 -3.11 -2.99 4.26
C LYS A 108 -3.94 -4.21 3.91
N HIS A 109 -4.41 -4.92 4.92
CA HIS A 109 -5.37 -6.01 4.75
C HIS A 109 -6.80 -5.42 4.57
N HIS A 110 -7.65 -6.00 3.71
CA HIS A 110 -9.01 -5.47 3.51
C HIS A 110 -9.88 -5.54 4.78
N ARG A 111 -9.67 -6.54 5.63
CA ARG A 111 -10.26 -6.65 6.99
C ARG A 111 -9.64 -5.69 8.04
N GLN A 112 -8.58 -4.95 7.73
CA GLN A 112 -8.00 -3.94 8.64
C GLN A 112 -8.79 -2.61 8.68
N LEU A 113 -10.01 -2.53 8.15
CA LEU A 113 -10.89 -1.37 8.37
C LEU A 113 -11.08 -1.04 9.86
N SER A 114 -10.88 -2.02 10.75
CA SER A 114 -10.91 -1.85 12.21
C SER A 114 -9.58 -1.40 12.86
N PHE A 115 -8.48 -1.25 12.11
CA PHE A 115 -7.14 -1.02 12.67
C PHE A 115 -6.86 0.44 13.05
N ASP A 116 -7.40 1.40 12.29
CA ASP A 116 -7.39 2.84 12.66
C ASP A 116 -8.22 3.12 13.93
N LEU A 117 -8.97 2.12 14.41
CA LEU A 117 -9.74 2.20 15.64
C LEU A 117 -8.96 1.71 16.86
N LYS A 118 -7.71 1.22 16.77
CA LYS A 118 -6.94 0.78 17.95
C LYS A 118 -6.89 1.86 19.06
N HIS A 119 -6.82 3.13 18.68
CA HIS A 119 -6.90 4.26 19.64
C HIS A 119 -8.26 4.39 20.35
N PHE A 120 -9.35 3.83 19.80
CA PHE A 120 -10.66 3.77 20.44
C PHE A 120 -10.83 2.54 21.36
N TRP A 121 -9.98 1.51 21.22
CA TRP A 121 -10.01 0.30 22.05
C TRP A 121 -9.06 0.36 23.26
N GLN A 122 -8.28 1.44 23.42
CA GLN A 122 -7.44 1.71 24.60
C GLN A 122 -8.21 2.49 25.69
N ARG A 123 -9.38 1.96 26.08
CA ARG A 123 -10.00 2.26 27.37
C ARG A 123 -10.40 0.94 28.01
N GLU A 124 -9.55 0.48 28.92
CA GLU A 124 -9.90 -0.03 30.26
C GLU A 124 -8.60 -0.33 31.02
#